data_AF-A0A5H2N7E9-F1
#
_entry.id   AF-A0A5H2N7E9-F1
#
_cell.length_a   1.000
_cell.length_b   1.000
_cell.length_c   1.000
_cell.angle_alpha   90.00
_cell.angle_beta   90.00
_cell.angle_gamma   90.00
#
_symmetry.space_group_name_H-M   'P 1'
#
loop_
_entity.id
_entity.type
_entity.pdbx_description
1 polymer ?
#
loop_
_entity_poly.entity_id
_entity_poly.type
_entity_poly.pdbx_seq_one_letter_code
_entity_poly.pdbx_strand_id
1 'polypeptide(L)'
;MFKFCVFLAFCVAASYGAPGGGTYCGETPSVIYQCLNSPKVISAVPAKCAKYDDECERLTCVFRESKWVDGTAVDKAKVLAHLDQYERDHAEWGPAVQFAKTACLGPELKAQGVFLNCPAYDVTHCILSSFIKHATPTQWSSSASCSYPHAYAAACPVCPSDCFSPQVPYGSCNACYLQPRTP
;
A
#
# COMPACT_ATOMS: atom_id res chain seq x y z
N MET A 1 17.42 51.94 -49.69
CA MET A 1 16.61 50.73 -49.97
C MET A 1 17.05 49.65 -48.99
N PHE A 2 16.33 49.49 -47.89
CA PHE A 2 16.68 48.56 -46.80
C PHE A 2 15.54 47.54 -46.68
N LYS A 3 15.80 46.28 -47.04
CA LYS A 3 14.86 45.17 -46.90
C LYS A 3 15.18 44.46 -45.59
N PHE A 4 14.37 44.70 -44.56
CA PHE A 4 14.35 43.89 -43.34
C PHE A 4 13.42 42.69 -43.57
N CYS A 5 13.98 41.50 -43.74
CA CYS A 5 13.23 40.25 -43.68
C CYS A 5 13.07 39.85 -42.22
N VAL A 6 11.92 40.17 -41.62
CA VAL A 6 11.53 39.68 -40.29
C VAL A 6 11.01 38.25 -40.47
N PHE A 7 11.85 37.27 -40.12
CA PHE A 7 11.40 35.89 -39.93
C PHE A 7 10.66 35.78 -38.60
N LEU A 8 9.33 35.90 -38.64
CA LEU A 8 8.44 35.51 -37.54
C LEU A 8 8.46 33.98 -37.44
N ALA A 9 9.39 33.44 -36.65
CA ALA A 9 9.34 32.07 -36.20
C ALA A 9 8.16 31.94 -35.22
N PHE A 10 7.04 31.41 -35.72
CA PHE A 10 5.97 30.90 -34.87
C PHE A 10 6.51 29.66 -34.14
N CYS A 11 7.13 29.88 -32.99
CA CYS A 11 7.23 28.84 -31.98
C CYS A 11 5.80 28.54 -31.53
N VAL A 12 5.17 27.54 -32.15
CA VAL A 12 4.05 26.84 -31.54
C VAL A 12 4.67 26.10 -30.36
N ALA A 13 4.75 26.78 -29.22
CA ALA A 13 4.84 26.12 -27.95
C ALA A 13 3.56 25.28 -27.88
N ALA A 14 3.67 24.00 -28.22
CA ALA A 14 2.74 23.01 -27.75
C ALA A 14 2.87 23.03 -26.23
N SER A 15 2.15 23.95 -25.59
CA SER A 15 1.74 23.80 -24.22
C SER A 15 0.93 22.52 -24.20
N TYR A 16 1.59 21.39 -23.99
CA TYR A 16 0.98 20.29 -23.29
C TYR A 16 0.63 20.88 -21.94
N GLY A 17 -0.58 21.45 -21.85
CA GLY A 17 -1.21 21.66 -20.56
C GLY A 17 -1.23 20.28 -19.94
N ALA A 18 -0.31 20.02 -19.01
CA ALA A 18 -0.55 19.00 -18.00
C ALA A 18 -1.86 19.44 -17.36
N PRO A 19 -2.99 18.75 -17.61
CA PRO A 19 -4.21 19.12 -16.95
C PRO A 19 -3.91 18.93 -15.47
N GLY A 20 -4.21 19.95 -14.65
CA GLY A 20 -4.20 19.85 -13.21
C GLY A 20 -5.27 18.89 -12.71
N GLY A 21 -5.16 17.61 -13.06
CA GLY A 21 -5.92 16.52 -12.49
C GLY A 21 -5.06 15.89 -11.41
N GLY A 22 -5.42 16.08 -10.14
CA GLY A 22 -4.83 15.31 -9.05
C GLY A 22 -4.99 13.80 -9.32
N THR A 23 -4.18 12.99 -8.64
CA THR A 23 -4.34 11.54 -8.70
C THR A 23 -5.71 11.15 -8.16
N TYR A 24 -6.46 10.36 -8.92
CA TYR A 24 -7.75 9.83 -8.48
C TYR A 24 -7.54 8.83 -7.34
N CYS A 25 -8.15 9.10 -6.19
CA CYS A 25 -8.13 8.19 -5.05
C CYS A 25 -9.44 7.40 -4.99
N GLY A 26 -9.37 6.14 -5.40
CA GLY A 26 -10.45 5.16 -5.33
C GLY A 26 -9.90 3.80 -4.89
N GLU A 27 -10.40 2.72 -5.47
CA GLU A 27 -9.83 1.39 -5.21
C GLU A 27 -8.34 1.33 -5.53
N THR A 28 -7.59 0.63 -4.69
CA THR A 28 -6.16 0.38 -4.91
C THR A 28 -5.99 -0.37 -6.25
N PRO A 29 -5.24 0.16 -7.22
CA PRO A 29 -5.12 -0.48 -8.53
C PRO A 29 -4.44 -1.84 -8.41
N SER A 30 -5.06 -2.91 -8.88
CA SER A 30 -4.54 -4.29 -8.74
C SER A 30 -3.14 -4.49 -9.35
N VAL A 31 -2.81 -3.74 -10.40
CA VAL A 31 -1.48 -3.77 -11.03
C VAL A 31 -0.37 -3.20 -10.12
N ILE A 32 -0.71 -2.51 -9.02
CA ILE A 32 0.27 -1.98 -8.07
C ILE A 32 1.20 -3.07 -7.54
N TYR A 33 0.68 -4.28 -7.35
CA TYR A 33 1.45 -5.41 -6.82
C TYR A 33 2.46 -5.97 -7.83
N GLN A 34 2.21 -5.79 -9.13
CA GLN A 34 3.15 -6.15 -10.21
C GLN A 34 4.18 -5.05 -10.43
N CYS A 35 3.81 -3.81 -10.12
CA CYS A 35 4.68 -2.65 -10.22
C CYS A 35 5.67 -2.52 -9.07
N LEU A 36 5.36 -3.15 -7.93
CA LEU A 36 6.21 -3.15 -6.75
C LEU A 36 7.12 -4.39 -6.78
N ASN A 37 8.43 -4.19 -6.91
CA ASN A 37 9.42 -5.28 -6.87
C ASN A 37 9.69 -5.76 -5.42
N SER A 38 8.63 -5.89 -4.60
CA SER A 38 8.75 -6.31 -3.21
C SER A 38 8.86 -7.83 -3.12
N PRO A 39 9.91 -8.35 -2.46
CA PRO A 39 9.88 -9.71 -1.95
C PRO A 39 8.67 -9.90 -1.03
N LYS A 40 8.15 -11.13 -0.96
CA LYS A 40 7.01 -11.45 -0.08
C LYS A 40 7.39 -11.22 1.39
N VAL A 41 6.77 -10.23 2.03
CA VAL A 41 7.04 -9.89 3.44
C VAL A 41 6.57 -11.00 4.37
N ILE A 42 5.36 -11.51 4.15
CA ILE A 42 4.86 -12.71 4.82
C ILE A 42 5.13 -13.89 3.89
N SER A 43 5.69 -14.98 4.43
CA SER A 43 6.01 -16.19 3.68
C SER A 43 4.76 -16.83 3.07
N ALA A 44 4.96 -17.84 2.22
CA ALA A 44 3.86 -18.50 1.53
C ALA A 44 2.78 -19.00 2.52
N VAL A 45 1.51 -18.75 2.18
CA VAL A 45 0.36 -19.18 2.98
C VAL A 45 0.41 -20.72 3.11
N PRO A 46 0.47 -21.27 4.33
CA PRO A 46 0.44 -22.71 4.52
C PRO A 46 -0.82 -23.31 3.89
N ALA A 47 -0.71 -24.46 3.23
CA ALA A 47 -1.83 -25.09 2.52
C ALA A 47 -3.08 -25.28 3.40
N LYS A 48 -2.88 -25.56 4.69
CA LYS A 48 -3.96 -25.70 5.68
C LYS A 48 -4.72 -24.40 5.99
N CYS A 49 -4.17 -23.25 5.67
CA CYS A 49 -4.84 -21.95 5.80
C CYS A 49 -5.58 -21.56 4.51
N ALA A 50 -5.31 -22.20 3.38
CA ALA A 50 -5.99 -21.90 2.12
C ALA A 50 -7.47 -22.37 2.08
N LYS A 51 -7.91 -23.16 3.07
CA LYS A 51 -9.28 -23.65 3.18
C LYS A 51 -10.30 -22.63 3.70
N TYR A 52 -9.83 -21.48 4.18
CA TYR A 52 -10.67 -20.43 4.74
C TYR A 52 -11.05 -19.47 3.61
N ASP A 53 -12.36 -19.29 3.41
CA ASP A 53 -12.91 -18.32 2.46
C ASP A 53 -12.85 -16.89 3.02
N ASP A 54 -12.92 -16.77 4.35
CA ASP A 54 -12.80 -15.51 5.06
C ASP A 54 -11.33 -15.09 5.23
N GLU A 55 -11.01 -13.86 4.82
CA GLU A 55 -9.64 -13.34 4.85
C GLU A 55 -9.09 -13.19 6.28
N CYS A 56 -9.96 -12.82 7.24
CA CYS A 56 -9.55 -12.70 8.64
C CYS A 56 -9.18 -14.07 9.22
N GLU A 57 -10.01 -15.09 9.00
CA GLU A 57 -9.74 -16.45 9.44
C GLU A 57 -8.47 -17.01 8.77
N ARG A 58 -8.31 -16.75 7.48
CA ARG A 58 -7.13 -17.15 6.70
C ARG A 58 -5.84 -16.54 7.26
N LEU A 59 -5.81 -15.23 7.48
CA LEU A 59 -4.63 -14.54 8.03
C LEU A 59 -4.39 -14.89 9.50
N THR A 60 -5.43 -15.09 10.28
CA THR A 60 -5.32 -15.59 11.66
C THR A 60 -4.70 -16.98 11.69
N CYS A 61 -5.08 -17.86 10.75
CA CYS A 61 -4.42 -19.15 10.57
C CYS A 61 -2.94 -18.97 10.24
N VAL A 62 -2.57 -18.10 9.27
CA VAL A 62 -1.17 -17.84 8.91
C VAL A 62 -0.36 -17.38 10.12
N PHE A 63 -0.88 -16.41 10.90
CA PHE A 63 -0.20 -15.89 12.08
C PHE A 63 0.00 -16.97 13.14
N ARG A 64 -1.00 -17.84 13.35
CA ARG A 64 -0.88 -18.97 14.28
C ARG A 64 0.21 -19.94 13.84
N GLU A 65 0.28 -20.24 12.55
CA GLU A 65 1.31 -21.12 11.99
C GLU A 65 2.72 -20.53 12.06
N SER A 66 2.83 -19.20 11.89
CA SER A 66 4.06 -18.45 12.12
C SER A 66 4.39 -18.25 13.61
N LYS A 67 3.54 -18.76 14.52
CA LYS A 67 3.63 -18.58 15.98
C LYS A 67 3.61 -17.11 16.42
N TRP A 68 2.99 -16.23 15.64
CA TRP A 68 2.83 -14.78 15.87
C TRP A 68 1.53 -14.43 16.61
N VAL A 69 0.90 -15.41 17.26
CA VAL A 69 -0.29 -15.21 18.08
C VAL A 69 0.05 -15.59 19.51
N ASP A 70 -0.37 -14.75 20.46
CA ASP A 70 -0.41 -15.03 21.89
C ASP A 70 -1.87 -14.98 22.36
N GLY A 71 -2.47 -16.15 22.61
CA GLY A 71 -3.90 -16.28 22.86
C GLY A 71 -4.74 -15.82 21.67
N THR A 72 -5.43 -14.68 21.82
CA THR A 72 -6.23 -14.03 20.77
C THR A 72 -5.55 -12.78 20.18
N ALA A 73 -4.39 -12.38 20.71
CA ALA A 73 -3.68 -11.18 20.30
C ALA A 73 -2.49 -11.53 19.39
N VAL A 74 -2.06 -10.57 18.58
CA VAL A 74 -0.82 -10.70 17.82
C VAL A 74 0.37 -10.51 18.76
N ASP A 75 1.31 -11.44 18.71
CA ASP A 75 2.61 -11.32 19.38
C ASP A 75 3.50 -10.35 18.60
N LYS A 76 3.37 -9.05 18.92
CA LYS A 76 4.06 -7.96 18.23
C LYS A 76 5.58 -8.10 18.30
N ALA A 77 6.13 -8.72 19.36
CA ALA A 77 7.57 -8.92 19.49
C ALA A 77 8.10 -9.91 18.44
N LYS A 78 7.34 -10.97 18.14
CA LYS A 78 7.72 -11.91 17.07
C LYS A 78 7.55 -11.33 15.67
N VAL A 79 6.50 -10.54 15.44
CA VAL A 79 6.33 -9.85 14.15
C VAL A 79 7.45 -8.81 13.96
N LEU A 80 7.84 -8.10 15.03
CA LEU A 80 8.99 -7.20 15.02
C LEU A 80 10.27 -7.94 14.65
N ALA A 81 10.56 -9.07 15.30
CA ALA A 81 11.73 -9.88 15.01
C ALA A 81 11.75 -10.39 13.55
N HIS A 82 10.59 -10.73 13.00
CA HIS A 82 10.43 -11.09 11.59
C HIS A 82 10.77 -9.91 10.66
N LEU A 83 10.24 -8.71 10.95
CA LEU A 83 10.55 -7.51 10.17
C LEU A 83 12.04 -7.12 10.27
N ASP A 84 12.67 -7.28 11.43
CA ASP A 84 14.10 -7.05 11.60
C ASP A 84 14.96 -8.06 10.83
N GLN A 85 14.49 -9.30 10.67
CA GLN A 85 15.14 -10.26 9.79
C GLN A 85 14.96 -9.86 8.32
N TYR A 86 13.74 -9.50 7.93
CA TYR A 86 13.43 -9.06 6.56
C TYR A 86 14.28 -7.85 6.14
N GLU A 87 14.44 -6.85 7.00
CA GLU A 87 15.28 -5.67 6.71
C GLU A 87 16.76 -6.05 6.53
N ARG A 88 17.26 -7.05 7.26
CA ARG A 88 18.63 -7.55 7.09
C ARG A 88 18.81 -8.25 5.74
N ASP A 89 17.81 -9.00 5.32
CA ASP A 89 17.84 -9.76 4.05
C ASP A 89 17.54 -8.87 2.83
N HIS A 90 16.86 -7.74 3.06
CA HIS A 90 16.36 -6.82 2.04
C HIS A 90 16.57 -5.36 2.46
N ALA A 91 17.83 -4.96 2.63
CA ALA A 91 18.22 -3.65 3.16
C ALA A 91 17.63 -2.46 2.38
N GLU A 92 17.38 -2.63 1.08
CA GLU A 92 16.73 -1.63 0.24
C GLU A 92 15.29 -1.29 0.71
N TRP A 93 14.63 -2.19 1.43
CA TRP A 93 13.29 -2.00 2.01
C TRP A 93 13.30 -1.39 3.41
N GLY A 94 14.47 -1.01 3.94
CA GLY A 94 14.62 -0.43 5.28
C GLY A 94 13.61 0.67 5.62
N PRO A 95 13.44 1.72 4.80
CA PRO A 95 12.46 2.79 5.09
C PRO A 95 11.03 2.28 5.31
N ALA A 96 10.56 1.36 4.45
CA ALA A 96 9.23 0.77 4.56
C ALA A 96 9.10 -0.15 5.78
N VAL A 97 10.15 -0.91 6.09
CA VAL A 97 10.19 -1.79 7.26
C VAL A 97 10.19 -0.98 8.56
N GLN A 98 10.96 0.10 8.65
CA GLN A 98 10.99 0.97 9.82
C GLN A 98 9.64 1.64 10.09
N PHE A 99 8.97 2.10 9.03
CA PHE A 99 7.61 2.63 9.17
C PHE A 99 6.64 1.53 9.62
N ALA A 100 6.71 0.33 9.04
CA ALA A 100 5.85 -0.79 9.44
C ALA A 100 6.03 -1.16 10.92
N LYS A 101 7.28 -1.22 11.40
CA LYS A 101 7.59 -1.49 12.81
C LYS A 101 6.97 -0.45 13.75
N THR A 102 7.02 0.82 13.37
CA THR A 102 6.53 1.91 14.22
C THR A 102 4.99 2.02 14.17
N ALA A 103 4.42 2.04 12.98
CA ALA A 103 3.00 2.31 12.77
C ALA A 103 2.12 1.06 12.95
N CYS A 104 2.56 -0.10 12.46
CA CYS A 104 1.73 -1.31 12.44
C CYS A 104 1.85 -2.15 13.71
N LEU A 105 2.97 -2.02 14.43
CA LEU A 105 3.20 -2.72 15.71
C LEU A 105 3.19 -1.76 16.90
N GLY A 106 2.73 -0.52 16.70
CA GLY A 106 2.53 0.46 17.76
C GLY A 106 1.54 -0.01 18.83
N PRO A 107 1.40 0.70 19.96
CA PRO A 107 0.56 0.30 21.09
C PRO A 107 -0.89 0.04 20.68
N GLU A 108 -1.45 0.92 19.83
CA GLU A 108 -2.79 0.78 19.26
C GLU A 108 -2.73 0.79 17.73
N LEU A 109 -3.21 -0.30 17.11
CA LEU A 109 -3.47 -0.35 15.67
C LEU A 109 -4.99 -0.33 15.48
N LYS A 110 -5.50 0.72 14.83
CA LYS A 110 -6.91 0.80 14.46
C LYS A 110 -7.23 -0.19 13.34
N ALA A 111 -8.50 -0.58 13.22
CA ALA A 111 -8.97 -1.44 12.14
C ALA A 111 -8.58 -0.85 10.77
N GLN A 112 -7.89 -1.66 9.95
CA GLN A 112 -7.31 -1.27 8.67
C GLN A 112 -8.23 -1.58 7.48
N GLY A 113 -9.24 -2.44 7.68
CA GLY A 113 -10.23 -2.78 6.67
C GLY A 113 -11.58 -3.08 7.28
N VAL A 114 -12.39 -3.88 6.59
CA VAL A 114 -13.78 -4.18 6.97
C VAL A 114 -13.91 -5.17 8.13
N PHE A 115 -12.89 -5.99 8.37
CA PHE A 115 -12.89 -6.99 9.44
C PHE A 115 -12.57 -6.35 10.79
N LEU A 116 -13.62 -6.13 11.59
CA LEU A 116 -13.46 -5.65 12.96
C LEU A 116 -12.89 -6.75 13.86
N ASN A 117 -12.06 -6.35 14.85
CA ASN A 117 -11.42 -7.26 15.81
C ASN A 117 -10.56 -8.35 15.14
N CYS A 118 -9.96 -8.04 13.99
CA CYS A 118 -9.09 -8.97 13.28
C CYS A 118 -7.63 -8.50 13.27
N PRO A 119 -6.88 -8.68 14.37
CA PRO A 119 -5.55 -8.08 14.51
C PRO A 119 -4.53 -8.63 13.51
N ALA A 120 -4.64 -9.89 13.09
CA ALA A 120 -3.77 -10.46 12.06
C ALA A 120 -3.99 -9.80 10.69
N TYR A 121 -5.25 -9.54 10.34
CA TYR A 121 -5.63 -8.80 9.13
C TYR A 121 -5.12 -7.37 9.19
N ASP A 122 -5.37 -6.68 10.30
CA ASP A 122 -4.98 -5.29 10.48
C ASP A 122 -3.46 -5.11 10.38
N VAL A 123 -2.68 -5.95 11.07
CA VAL A 123 -1.21 -5.90 11.00
C VAL A 123 -0.72 -6.17 9.58
N THR A 124 -1.29 -7.19 8.90
CA THR A 124 -0.90 -7.54 7.54
C THR A 124 -1.18 -6.40 6.55
N HIS A 125 -2.38 -5.82 6.60
CA HIS A 125 -2.77 -4.75 5.70
C HIS A 125 -1.98 -3.46 5.96
N CYS A 126 -1.71 -3.14 7.23
CA CYS A 126 -0.85 -2.02 7.58
C CYS A 126 0.58 -2.21 7.03
N ILE A 127 1.16 -3.40 7.18
CA ILE A 127 2.49 -3.71 6.64
C ILE A 127 2.49 -3.56 5.12
N LEU A 128 1.51 -4.13 4.42
CA LEU A 128 1.38 -3.99 2.96
C LEU A 128 1.30 -2.51 2.54
N SER A 129 0.46 -1.74 3.24
CA SER A 129 0.28 -0.31 3.00
C SER A 129 1.60 0.44 3.22
N SER A 130 2.36 0.09 4.25
CA SER A 130 3.69 0.67 4.51
C SER A 130 4.64 0.43 3.34
N PHE A 131 4.71 -0.81 2.84
CA PHE A 131 5.57 -1.17 1.71
C PHE A 131 5.21 -0.42 0.44
N ILE A 132 3.92 -0.23 0.16
CA ILE A 132 3.48 0.57 -0.98
C ILE A 132 3.80 2.04 -0.78
N LYS A 133 3.48 2.62 0.38
CA LYS A 133 3.62 4.07 0.63
C LYS A 133 5.07 4.52 0.79
N HIS A 134 5.97 3.64 1.21
CA HIS A 134 7.36 3.96 1.55
C HIS A 134 8.39 3.26 0.68
N ALA A 135 7.97 2.65 -0.43
CA ALA A 135 8.88 2.19 -1.46
C ALA A 135 9.57 3.39 -2.15
N THR A 136 10.89 3.29 -2.25
CA THR A 136 11.76 4.18 -3.02
C THR A 136 11.55 3.97 -4.52
N PRO A 137 11.92 4.96 -5.37
CA PRO A 137 11.73 4.86 -6.83
C PRO A 137 12.36 3.59 -7.46
N THR A 138 13.47 3.08 -6.92
CA THR A 138 14.14 1.88 -7.45
C THR A 138 13.39 0.58 -7.16
N GLN A 139 12.45 0.59 -6.21
CA GLN A 139 11.58 -0.55 -5.92
C GLN A 139 10.34 -0.60 -6.81
N TRP A 140 10.09 0.47 -7.57
CA TRP A 140 9.01 0.53 -8.54
C TRP A 140 9.52 0.19 -9.94
N SER A 141 8.72 -0.56 -10.69
CA SER A 141 8.91 -0.74 -12.12
C SER A 141 8.75 0.60 -12.84
N SER A 142 9.65 0.86 -13.79
CA SER A 142 9.62 2.04 -14.67
C SER A 142 8.72 1.85 -15.90
N SER A 143 8.05 0.69 -16.03
CA SER A 143 7.12 0.44 -17.13
C SER A 143 5.97 1.46 -17.17
N ALA A 144 5.48 1.78 -18.37
CA ALA A 144 4.42 2.77 -18.54
C ALA A 144 3.14 2.45 -17.75
N SER A 145 2.82 1.16 -17.60
CA SER A 145 1.68 0.67 -16.79
C SER A 145 1.80 0.97 -15.30
N CYS A 146 3.00 1.30 -14.81
CA CYS A 146 3.28 1.58 -13.40
C CYS A 146 3.28 3.06 -13.05
N SER A 147 3.09 3.96 -14.04
CA SER A 147 2.98 5.40 -13.81
C SER A 147 1.84 5.78 -12.87
N TYR A 148 0.62 5.27 -13.11
CA TYR A 148 -0.54 5.51 -12.25
C TYR A 148 -0.41 4.87 -10.87
N PRO A 149 -0.04 3.58 -10.72
CA PRO A 149 0.22 2.98 -9.40
C PRO A 149 1.24 3.74 -8.55
N HIS A 150 2.31 4.24 -9.16
CA HIS A 150 3.30 5.06 -8.47
C HIS A 150 2.70 6.39 -7.98
N ALA A 151 1.94 7.09 -8.84
CA ALA A 151 1.22 8.30 -8.45
C ALA A 151 0.18 8.04 -7.35
N TYR A 152 -0.55 6.93 -7.44
CA TYR A 152 -1.52 6.47 -6.44
C TYR A 152 -0.82 6.24 -5.09
N ALA A 153 0.29 5.49 -5.08
CA ALA A 153 1.05 5.23 -3.87
C ALA A 153 1.56 6.54 -3.22
N ALA A 154 1.91 7.55 -4.00
CA ALA A 154 2.30 8.85 -3.45
C ALA A 154 1.11 9.63 -2.85
N ALA A 155 -0.02 9.69 -3.56
CA ALA A 155 -1.12 10.61 -3.25
C ALA A 155 -2.25 10.01 -2.39
N CYS A 156 -2.51 8.71 -2.50
CA CYS A 156 -3.73 8.08 -1.99
C CYS A 156 -3.46 7.11 -0.81
N PRO A 157 -4.47 6.81 0.02
CA PRO A 157 -4.40 5.73 0.99
C PRO A 157 -4.48 4.36 0.30
N VAL A 158 -3.84 3.34 0.89
CA VAL A 158 -3.95 1.96 0.41
C VAL A 158 -5.05 1.26 1.19
N CYS A 159 -6.15 1.00 0.51
CA CYS A 159 -7.38 0.50 1.11
C CYS A 159 -7.79 -0.85 0.53
N PRO A 160 -8.30 -1.77 1.35
CA PRO A 160 -9.02 -2.93 0.85
C PRO A 160 -10.20 -2.47 -0.02
N SER A 161 -10.49 -3.19 -1.11
CA SER A 161 -11.62 -2.87 -2.00
C SER A 161 -12.96 -2.83 -1.26
N ASP A 162 -13.14 -3.71 -0.27
CA ASP A 162 -14.38 -3.80 0.50
C ASP A 162 -14.68 -2.53 1.31
N CYS A 163 -13.66 -1.68 1.54
CA CYS A 163 -13.84 -0.38 2.17
C CYS A 163 -14.60 0.65 1.32
N PHE A 164 -14.84 0.35 0.05
CA PHE A 164 -15.66 1.16 -0.84
C PHE A 164 -17.11 0.65 -0.95
N SER A 165 -17.45 -0.42 -0.22
CA SER A 165 -18.82 -0.94 -0.14
C SER A 165 -19.76 0.04 0.59
N PRO A 166 -21.04 0.14 0.19
CA PRO A 166 -22.02 0.91 0.95
C PRO A 166 -22.32 0.33 2.34
N GLN A 167 -21.89 -0.91 2.64
CA GLN A 167 -22.18 -1.62 3.89
C GLN A 167 -20.98 -1.73 4.84
N VAL A 168 -20.01 -0.81 4.73
CA VAL A 168 -18.81 -0.82 5.58
C VAL A 168 -19.20 -0.60 7.06
N PRO A 169 -18.83 -1.51 7.98
CA PRO A 169 -19.13 -1.37 9.40
C PRO A 169 -18.56 -0.07 10.00
N TYR A 170 -19.27 0.51 10.97
CA TYR A 170 -18.76 1.68 11.69
C TYR A 170 -17.42 1.36 12.40
N GLY A 171 -16.45 2.27 12.32
CA GLY A 171 -15.13 2.12 12.94
C GLY A 171 -14.17 1.18 12.18
N SER A 172 -14.58 0.68 11.01
CA SER A 172 -13.72 -0.08 10.09
C SER A 172 -13.06 0.87 9.06
N CYS A 173 -12.13 0.37 8.24
CA CYS A 173 -11.55 1.13 7.12
C CYS A 173 -10.99 2.53 7.50
N ASN A 174 -10.42 2.68 8.69
CA ASN A 174 -10.10 4.01 9.26
C ASN A 174 -9.10 4.83 8.42
N ALA A 175 -8.22 4.16 7.67
CA ALA A 175 -7.30 4.81 6.73
C ALA A 175 -8.01 5.39 5.48
N CYS A 176 -9.22 4.91 5.17
CA CYS A 176 -9.97 5.20 3.94
C CYS A 176 -11.01 6.30 4.11
N TYR A 177 -11.45 6.57 5.35
CA TYR A 177 -12.43 7.62 5.67
C TYR A 177 -11.85 9.05 5.63
N LEU A 178 -10.52 9.21 5.63
CA LEU A 178 -9.85 10.50 5.81
C LEU A 178 -9.61 11.30 4.52
N GLN A 179 -9.99 10.79 3.35
CA GLN A 179 -9.80 11.51 2.10
C GLN A 179 -11.09 12.20 1.66
N PRO A 180 -11.02 13.41 1.07
CA PRO A 180 -12.12 13.89 0.26
C PRO A 180 -12.37 12.84 -0.83
N ARG A 181 -13.61 12.36 -0.92
CA ARG A 181 -14.09 11.73 -2.15
C ARG A 181 -13.85 12.78 -3.23
N THR A 182 -12.79 12.65 -4.02
CA THR A 182 -12.45 13.66 -5.04
C THR A 182 -13.67 13.87 -5.96
N PRO A 183 -13.83 15.10 -6.50
CA PRO A 183 -15.12 15.70 -6.87
C PRO A 183 -16.05 14.86 -7.74
#